data_AF-A0A661BMT2-F1
#
_entry.id   AF-A0A661BMT2-F1
#
_cell.length_a   1.000
_cell.length_b   1.000
_cell.length_c   1.000
_cell.angle_alpha   90.00
_cell.angle_beta   90.00
_cell.angle_gamma   90.00
#
_symmetry.space_group_name_H-M   'P 1'
#
loop_
_entity.id
_entity.type
_entity.pdbx_description
1 polymer ?
#
loop_
_entity_poly.entity_id
_entity_poly.type
_entity_poly.pdbx_seq_one_letter_code
_entity_poly.pdbx_strand_id
1 'polypeptide(L)' 'MTEYNRETGFLTLTLDRLHDFHRSADHLPEEAPSIEFYVEKLKNFGYEVANVSDDKMDVEAPEHEIFELLSGQHIYL' A
#
# COMPACT_ATOMS: atom_id res chain seq x y z
N MET A 1 -4.38 3.32 11.74
CA MET A 1 -5.58 2.47 11.63
C MET A 1 -5.81 2.23 10.14
N THR A 2 -5.81 0.97 9.68
CA THR A 2 -6.34 0.65 8.34
C THR A 2 -7.85 0.57 8.47
N GLU A 3 -8.57 1.37 7.68
CA GLU A 3 -10.03 1.31 7.64
C GLU A 3 -10.44 0.73 6.29
N TYR A 4 -10.89 -0.52 6.31
CA TYR A 4 -11.56 -1.10 5.16
C TYR A 4 -13.00 -0.61 5.14
N ASN A 5 -13.32 0.24 4.18
CA ASN A 5 -14.67 0.71 3.96
C ASN A 5 -15.44 -0.34 3.14
N ARG A 6 -16.30 -1.10 3.81
CA ARG A 6 -17.16 -2.12 3.18
C ARG A 6 -18.21 -1.55 2.23
N GLU A 7 -18.58 -0.28 2.38
CA GLU A 7 -19.58 0.36 1.53
C GLU A 7 -18.98 0.79 0.19
N THR A 8 -17.71 1.21 0.18
CA THR A 8 -17.01 1.63 -1.03
C THR A 8 -16.10 0.54 -1.61
N GLY A 9 -15.76 -0.48 -0.84
CA GLY A 9 -14.78 -1.51 -1.22
C GLY A 9 -13.32 -1.04 -1.11
N PHE A 10 -13.08 0.17 -0.60
CA PHE A 10 -11.74 0.75 -0.49
C PHE A 10 -11.11 0.49 0.86
N LEU A 11 -9.81 0.19 0.83
CA LEU A 11 -8.93 0.12 1.98
C LEU A 11 -8.12 1.41 2.08
N THR A 12 -8.29 2.13 3.18
CA THR A 12 -7.46 3.30 3.48
C THR A 12 -6.12 2.84 4.07
N LEU A 13 -5.04 3.09 3.33
CA LEU A 13 -3.66 2.81 3.72
C LEU A 13 -2.98 4.10 4.11
N THR A 14 -2.28 4.08 5.25
CA THR A 14 -1.47 5.21 5.72
C THR A 14 0.00 4.94 5.43
N LEU A 15 0.76 6.01 5.17
CA LEU A 15 2.19 5.94 4.87
C LEU A 15 2.97 5.24 5.99
N ASP A 16 2.65 5.56 7.23
CA ASP A 16 3.21 4.93 8.43
C ASP A 16 3.04 3.41 8.42
N ARG A 17 1.86 2.91 8.02
CA ARG A 17 1.60 1.48 7.94
C ARG A 17 2.35 0.81 6.79
N LEU A 18 2.47 1.48 5.65
CA LEU A 18 3.25 0.98 4.51
C LEU A 18 4.74 0.88 4.87
N HIS A 19 5.25 1.83 5.66
CA HIS A 19 6.61 1.81 6.21
C HIS A 19 6.81 0.71 7.25
N ASP A 20 5.89 0.59 8.23
CA ASP A 20 5.90 -0.48 9.24
C ASP A 20 5.90 -1.86 8.59
N PHE A 21 5.12 -1.98 7.52
CA PHE A 21 5.05 -3.18 6.71
C PHE A 21 6.36 -3.48 5.97
N HIS A 22 6.99 -2.49 5.30
CA HIS A 22 8.30 -2.68 4.65
C HIS A 22 9.37 -3.10 5.66
N ARG A 23 9.36 -2.49 6.84
CA ARG A 23 10.25 -2.82 7.95
C ARG A 23 10.07 -4.27 8.43
N SER A 24 8.84 -4.79 8.41
CA SER A 24 8.53 -6.18 8.79
C SER A 24 8.87 -7.21 7.71
N ALA A 25 8.90 -6.80 6.43
CA ALA A 25 9.18 -7.65 5.28
C ALA A 25 10.68 -7.78 4.95
N ASP A 26 11.57 -7.49 5.92
CA ASP A 26 13.04 -7.50 5.78
C ASP A 26 13.62 -6.57 4.68
N HIS A 27 12.78 -5.73 4.08
CA HIS A 27 13.18 -4.73 3.09
C HIS A 27 13.16 -3.35 3.74
N LEU A 28 14.27 -2.97 4.37
CA LEU A 28 14.53 -1.58 4.77
C LEU A 28 15.10 -0.84 3.56
N PRO A 29 14.31 -0.03 2.81
CA PRO A 29 14.90 0.91 1.89
C PRO A 29 15.75 1.91 2.69
N GLU A 30 16.88 2.34 2.12
CA GLU A 30 17.78 3.34 2.75
C GLU A 30 17.06 4.66 3.04
N GLU A 31 15.97 4.94 2.30
CA GLU A 31 15.05 6.05 2.51
C GLU A 31 13.60 5.55 2.56
N ALA A 32 12.80 6.10 3.48
CA ALA A 32 11.39 5.76 3.59
C ALA A 32 10.63 6.24 2.32
N PRO A 33 10.01 5.33 1.53
CA PRO A 33 9.39 5.72 0.27
C PRO A 33 8.22 6.68 0.49
N SER A 34 7.98 7.60 -0.44
CA SER A 34 6.80 8.47 -0.39
C SER A 34 5.51 7.69 -0.68
N ILE A 35 4.37 8.29 -0.38
CA ILE A 35 3.06 7.71 -0.73
C ILE A 35 2.92 7.48 -2.25
N GLU A 36 3.51 8.37 -3.07
CA GLU A 36 3.48 8.28 -4.53
C GLU A 36 4.15 7.00 -5.04
N PHE A 37 5.26 6.58 -4.43
CA PHE A 37 5.91 5.30 -4.75
C PHE A 37 4.94 4.12 -4.57
N TYR A 38 4.16 4.12 -3.49
CA TYR A 38 3.17 3.09 -3.22
C TYR A 38 1.98 3.15 -4.17
N VAL A 39 1.52 4.35 -4.52
CA VAL A 39 0.45 4.56 -5.50
C VAL A 39 0.86 4.01 -6.86
N GLU A 40 2.05 4.35 -7.36
CA GLU A 40 2.54 3.84 -8.64
C GLU A 40 2.69 2.32 -8.63
N LYS A 41 3.22 1.76 -7.55
CA LYS A 41 3.39 0.31 -7.40
C LYS A 41 2.04 -0.42 -7.45
N LEU A 42 1.03 0.06 -6.72
CA LEU A 42 -0.30 -0.54 -6.73
C LEU A 42 -1.01 -0.38 -8.08
N LYS A 43 -0.86 0.76 -8.75
CA LYS A 43 -1.35 0.95 -10.11
C LYS A 43 -0.68 -0.01 -11.11
N ASN A 44 0.62 -0.24 -10.98
CA ASN A 44 1.35 -1.21 -11.81
C ASN A 44 0.85 -2.66 -11.57
N PHE A 45 0.41 -2.98 -10.36
CA PHE A 45 -0.26 -4.25 -10.07
C PHE A 45 -1.71 -4.32 -10.56
N GLY A 46 -2.26 -3.24 -11.12
CA GLY A 46 -3.62 -3.19 -11.67
C GLY A 46 -4.69 -2.78 -10.66
N TYR A 47 -4.31 -2.26 -9.49
CA TYR A 47 -5.26 -1.79 -8.49
C TYR A 47 -5.69 -0.34 -8.74
N GLU A 48 -6.96 -0.08 -8.46
CA GLU A 48 -7.48 1.28 -8.45
C GLU A 48 -7.11 1.98 -7.15
N VAL A 49 -6.46 3.14 -7.28
CA VAL A 49 -6.03 3.97 -6.16
C VAL A 49 -6.73 5.32 -6.23
N ALA A 50 -7.43 5.68 -5.15
CA ALA A 50 -8.24 6.88 -4.99
C ALA A 50 -7.82 7.68 -3.75
N ASN A 51 -8.34 8.91 -3.63
CA ASN A 51 -8.16 9.79 -2.45
C ASN A 51 -6.72 9.90 -1.93
N VAL A 52 -5.76 9.99 -2.84
CA VAL A 52 -4.33 10.11 -2.51
C VAL A 52 -4.05 11.46 -1.84
N SER A 53 -3.42 11.41 -0.68
CA SER A 53 -2.89 12.54 0.10
C SER A 53 -1.44 12.24 0.49
N ASP A 54 -0.69 13.22 1.00
CA ASP A 54 0.72 13.04 1.38
C ASP A 54 0.97 11.89 2.38
N ASP A 55 0.00 11.58 3.24
CA ASP A 55 0.12 10.58 4.31
C ASP A 55 -0.77 9.34 4.13
N LYS A 56 -1.65 9.32 3.13
CA LYS A 56 -2.63 8.23 2.96
C LYS A 56 -3.15 8.08 1.53
N MET A 57 -3.68 6.90 1.24
CA MET A 57 -4.37 6.61 -0.01
C MET A 57 -5.47 5.57 0.22
N ASP A 58 -6.48 5.59 -0.65
CA ASP A 58 -7.51 4.56 -0.68
C ASP A 58 -7.25 3.62 -1.84
N VAL A 59 -7.39 2.32 -1.62
CA VAL A 59 -7.15 1.30 -2.66
C VAL A 59 -8.34 0.37 -2.74
N GLU A 60 -8.87 0.14 -3.94
CA GLU A 60 -9.98 -0.79 -4.18
C GLU A 60 -9.49 -2.24 -4.13
N ALA A 61 -9.13 -2.70 -2.94
CA ALA A 61 -8.60 -4.02 -2.69
C ALA A 61 -8.82 -4.42 -1.23
N PRO A 62 -9.00 -5.71 -0.95
CA PRO A 62 -9.01 -6.17 0.43
C PRO A 62 -7.60 -6.13 1.05
N GLU A 63 -7.52 -5.93 2.38
CA GLU A 63 -6.25 -5.79 3.11
C GLU A 63 -5.28 -6.96 2.87
N HIS A 64 -5.76 -8.20 2.86
CA HIS A 64 -4.89 -9.36 2.66
C HIS A 64 -4.18 -9.35 1.30
N GLU A 65 -4.85 -8.97 0.20
CA GLU A 65 -4.22 -8.91 -1.12
C GLU A 65 -3.13 -7.85 -1.19
N ILE A 66 -3.40 -6.65 -0.66
CA ILE A 66 -2.44 -5.54 -0.64
C ILE A 66 -1.20 -5.94 0.16
N PHE A 67 -1.40 -6.52 1.33
CA PHE A 67 -0.30 -6.92 2.19
C PHE A 67 0.42 -8.15 1.60
N GLU A 68 -0.22 -9.09 0.92
CA GLU A 68 0.48 -10.18 0.22
C GLU A 68 1.38 -9.65 -0.92
N LEU A 69 0.86 -8.75 -1.76
CA LEU A 69 1.61 -8.13 -2.85
C LEU A 69 2.81 -7.33 -2.38
N LEU A 70 2.65 -6.61 -1.28
CA LEU A 70 3.73 -5.82 -0.72
C LEU A 70 4.75 -6.71 0.03
N SER A 71 4.36 -7.86 0.61
CA SER A 71 5.24 -8.70 1.48
C SER A 71 6.01 -9.76 0.72
N GLY A 72 5.49 -10.27 -0.39
CA GLY A 72 5.95 -11.51 -0.96
C GLY A 72 6.25 -11.42 -2.45
N GLN A 73 7.53 -11.56 -2.81
CA GLN A 73 8.03 -12.00 -4.12
C GLN A 73 7.81 -11.09 -5.35
N HIS A 74 6.91 -10.12 -5.35
CA HIS A 74 6.62 -9.30 -6.53
C HIS A 74 7.32 -7.93 -6.57
N ILE A 75 8.26 -7.66 -5.64
CA ILE A 75 9.00 -6.38 -5.59
C ILE A 75 9.98 -6.22 -6.79
N TYR A 76 10.24 -7.28 -7.56
CA TYR A 76 11.26 -7.31 -8.64
C TYR A 76 10.80 -7.91 -9.99
N LEU A 77 9.51 -7.94 -10.30
CA LEU A 77 9.03 -8.27 -11.66
C LEU A 77 8.63 -7.03 -12.45
#